data_AF-A0A9Q4C379-F1
#
_entry.id   AF-A0A9Q4C379-F1
#
_cell.length_a   1.000
_cell.length_b   1.000
_cell.length_c   1.000
_cell.angle_alpha   90.00
_cell.angle_beta   90.00
_cell.angle_gamma   90.00
#
_symmetry.space_group_name_H-M   'P 1'
#
loop_
_entity.id
_entity.type
_entity.pdbx_description
1 polymer ?
#
loop_
_entity_poly.entity_id
_entity_poly.type
_entity_poly.pdbx_seq_one_letter_code
_entity_poly.pdbx_strand_id
1 'polypeptide(L)'
;MRGFENDRQRLDAEFNDAVEGVYPDELGSYVGRELSATRETPALLCMLSARSADETPDMEETAGVQLVHAGLDATRRVLDKGGWEAVGVEPVEEDMVLLAADVLVTLGFDRLLDEYEAATRLVNTFGETKARALEADGRDGRFEHILTYFEEVYTTAVRIGAEQPGEEVVSFAESLAFVDSLVAVGARDERGTGTAVRLADSVAREGYAEYVDAVRDESALNTGGTTEKGVEAQD
;
A
#
# COMPACT_ATOMS: atom_id res chain seq x y z
N MET A 1 -5.84 -5.51 26.47
CA MET A 1 -5.17 -4.82 25.35
C MET A 1 -6.26 -4.47 24.35
N ARG A 2 -6.25 -3.23 23.89
CA ARG A 2 -7.31 -2.62 23.06
C ARG A 2 -7.26 -3.21 21.66
N GLY A 3 -8.42 -3.28 20.98
CA GLY A 3 -8.61 -4.07 19.74
C GLY A 3 -7.55 -3.82 18.66
N PHE A 4 -7.11 -2.57 18.48
CA PHE A 4 -6.11 -2.20 17.47
C PHE A 4 -4.78 -2.93 17.63
N GLU A 5 -4.18 -2.91 18.82
CA GLU A 5 -2.88 -3.56 19.08
C GLU A 5 -2.96 -5.08 18.85
N ASN A 6 -4.11 -5.68 19.19
CA ASN A 6 -4.30 -7.10 18.94
C ASN A 6 -4.41 -7.41 17.45
N ASP A 7 -5.13 -6.59 16.69
CA ASP A 7 -5.23 -6.73 15.24
C ASP A 7 -3.88 -6.50 14.57
N ARG A 8 -3.11 -5.50 15.00
CA ARG A 8 -1.75 -5.22 14.51
C ARG A 8 -0.81 -6.40 14.75
N GLN A 9 -0.85 -7.00 15.94
CA GLN A 9 -0.06 -8.19 16.27
C GLN A 9 -0.44 -9.40 15.40
N ARG A 10 -1.74 -9.57 15.11
CA ARG A 10 -2.20 -10.67 14.24
C ARG A 10 -1.75 -10.45 12.80
N LEU A 11 -1.84 -9.22 12.30
CA LEU A 11 -1.35 -8.85 10.98
C LEU A 11 0.17 -9.08 10.85
N ASP A 12 0.95 -8.72 11.86
CA ASP A 12 2.39 -9.03 11.90
C ASP A 12 2.67 -10.53 11.80
N ALA A 13 1.86 -11.36 12.45
CA ALA A 13 2.01 -12.81 12.37
C ALA A 13 1.79 -13.31 10.93
N GLU A 14 0.79 -12.78 10.23
CA GLU A 14 0.52 -13.12 8.83
C GLU A 14 1.65 -12.69 7.88
N PHE A 15 2.24 -11.50 8.10
CA PHE A 15 3.40 -11.06 7.33
C PHE A 15 4.62 -11.93 7.58
N ASN A 16 4.91 -12.26 8.84
CA ASN A 16 6.04 -13.11 9.18
C ASN A 16 5.87 -14.52 8.59
N ASP A 17 4.68 -15.12 8.70
CA ASP A 17 4.38 -16.41 8.09
C ASP A 17 4.59 -16.39 6.56
N ALA A 18 4.13 -15.32 5.88
CA ALA A 18 4.31 -15.18 4.43
C ALA A 18 5.80 -15.15 4.03
N VAL A 19 6.62 -14.41 4.78
CA VAL A 19 8.04 -14.21 4.48
C VAL A 19 8.87 -15.44 4.88
N GLU A 20 8.60 -16.06 6.03
CA GLU A 20 9.32 -17.25 6.51
C GLU A 20 9.14 -18.46 5.57
N GLY A 21 8.03 -18.51 4.82
CA GLY A 21 7.80 -19.53 3.79
C GLY A 21 8.67 -19.42 2.53
N VAL A 22 9.41 -18.33 2.35
CA VAL A 22 10.16 -18.05 1.11
C VAL A 22 11.56 -18.68 1.15
N TYR A 23 11.85 -19.52 0.16
CA TYR A 23 13.18 -20.12 -0.05
C TYR A 23 13.72 -19.74 -1.44
N PRO A 24 15.02 -19.42 -1.58
CA PRO A 24 16.07 -19.42 -0.54
C PRO A 24 16.00 -18.21 0.41
N ASP A 25 16.65 -18.32 1.58
CA ASP A 25 16.67 -17.29 2.63
C ASP A 25 17.09 -15.89 2.11
N GLU A 26 17.97 -15.86 1.11
CA GLU A 26 18.38 -14.61 0.47
C GLU A 26 17.20 -13.93 -0.24
N LEU A 27 16.38 -14.68 -0.98
CA LEU A 27 15.16 -14.17 -1.58
C LEU A 27 14.14 -13.74 -0.50
N GLY A 28 13.98 -14.53 0.56
CA GLY A 28 13.14 -14.16 1.71
C GLY A 28 13.56 -12.83 2.34
N SER A 29 14.86 -12.56 2.41
CA SER A 29 15.39 -11.28 2.91
C SER A 29 15.00 -10.10 2.00
N TYR A 30 15.02 -10.28 0.67
CA TYR A 30 14.53 -9.25 -0.27
C TYR A 30 13.02 -9.04 -0.14
N VAL A 31 12.22 -10.12 -0.06
CA VAL A 31 10.77 -10.06 0.12
C VAL A 31 10.41 -9.28 1.40
N GLY A 32 11.00 -9.65 2.54
CA GLY A 32 10.76 -8.96 3.81
C GLY A 32 11.18 -7.49 3.79
N ARG A 33 12.27 -7.16 3.08
CA ARG A 33 12.75 -5.79 2.91
C ARG A 33 11.78 -4.94 2.08
N GLU A 34 11.29 -5.46 0.95
CA GLU A 34 10.37 -4.72 0.09
C GLU A 34 8.98 -4.55 0.74
N LEU A 35 8.53 -5.53 1.52
CA LEU A 35 7.34 -5.41 2.36
C LEU A 35 7.51 -4.30 3.40
N SER A 36 8.62 -4.32 4.16
CA SER A 36 8.92 -3.31 5.19
C SER A 36 9.20 -1.90 4.65
N ALA A 37 9.57 -1.79 3.37
CA ALA A 37 9.81 -0.52 2.71
C ALA A 37 8.52 0.13 2.18
N THR A 38 7.41 -0.62 2.17
CA THR A 38 6.12 -0.17 1.65
C THR A 38 5.23 0.28 2.79
N ARG A 39 4.45 1.35 2.57
CA ARG A 39 3.46 1.83 3.52
C ARG A 39 2.36 0.79 3.72
N GLU A 40 1.91 0.64 4.97
CA GLU A 40 0.87 -0.33 5.34
C GLU A 40 -0.57 0.19 5.19
N THR A 41 -0.75 1.33 4.50
CA THR A 41 -2.05 1.99 4.34
C THR A 41 -3.19 1.06 3.89
N PRO A 42 -3.02 0.19 2.87
CA PRO A 42 -4.07 -0.76 2.49
C PRO A 42 -4.47 -1.70 3.63
N ALA A 43 -3.51 -2.30 4.34
CA ALA A 43 -3.79 -3.20 5.45
C ALA A 43 -4.56 -2.49 6.57
N LEU A 44 -4.15 -1.26 6.89
CA LEU A 44 -4.78 -0.43 7.92
C LEU A 44 -6.20 0.00 7.52
N LEU A 45 -6.43 0.33 6.25
CA LEU A 45 -7.77 0.64 5.72
C LEU A 45 -8.71 -0.57 5.76
N CYS A 46 -8.19 -1.77 5.49
CA CYS A 46 -8.94 -3.02 5.63
C CYS A 46 -9.40 -3.23 7.08
N MET A 47 -8.48 -3.14 8.03
CA MET A 47 -8.82 -3.26 9.46
C MET A 47 -9.78 -2.17 9.93
N LEU A 48 -9.58 -0.91 9.51
CA LEU A 48 -10.47 0.20 9.82
C LEU A 48 -11.88 -0.05 9.29
N SER A 49 -11.99 -0.52 8.04
CA SER A 49 -13.27 -0.83 7.39
C SER A 49 -14.03 -1.92 8.15
N ALA A 50 -13.38 -3.05 8.43
CA ALA A 50 -13.96 -4.15 9.21
C ALA A 50 -14.51 -3.67 10.54
N ARG A 51 -13.68 -2.94 11.30
CA ARG A 51 -14.06 -2.43 12.62
C ARG A 51 -15.18 -1.41 12.56
N SER A 52 -15.21 -0.57 11.52
CA SER A 52 -16.30 0.39 11.31
C SER A 52 -17.65 -0.28 11.03
N ALA A 53 -17.63 -1.49 10.46
CA ALA A 53 -18.80 -2.31 10.19
C ALA A 53 -19.20 -3.24 11.35
N ASP A 54 -18.52 -3.14 12.52
CA ASP A 54 -18.65 -4.08 13.65
C ASP A 54 -18.26 -5.54 13.28
N GLU A 55 -17.38 -5.68 12.30
CA GLU A 55 -16.82 -6.94 11.83
C GLU A 55 -15.42 -7.17 12.43
N THR A 56 -14.95 -8.42 12.38
CA THR A 56 -13.56 -8.75 12.73
C THR A 56 -12.76 -8.87 11.44
N PRO A 57 -11.67 -8.09 11.29
CA PRO A 57 -10.86 -8.17 10.08
C PRO A 57 -10.30 -9.57 9.88
N ASP A 58 -10.43 -10.08 8.65
CA ASP A 58 -9.72 -11.26 8.19
C ASP A 58 -8.25 -10.88 7.94
N MET A 59 -7.36 -11.40 8.76
CA MET A 59 -5.95 -11.03 8.72
C MET A 59 -5.23 -11.64 7.53
N GLU A 60 -5.69 -12.79 7.05
CA GLU A 60 -5.12 -13.47 5.88
C GLU A 60 -5.35 -12.59 4.65
N GLU A 61 -6.60 -12.20 4.39
CA GLU A 61 -6.95 -11.32 3.27
C GLU A 61 -6.39 -9.89 3.43
N THR A 62 -6.36 -9.37 4.67
CA THR A 62 -5.72 -8.08 4.99
C THR A 62 -4.23 -8.11 4.63
N ALA A 63 -3.53 -9.20 4.96
CA ALA A 63 -2.14 -9.37 4.56
C ALA A 63 -2.03 -9.54 3.05
N GLY A 64 -2.96 -10.28 2.44
CA GLY A 64 -3.04 -10.51 1.00
C GLY A 64 -3.05 -9.22 0.18
N VAL A 65 -3.95 -8.28 0.50
CA VAL A 65 -4.02 -6.98 -0.20
C VAL A 65 -2.73 -6.16 -0.03
N GLN A 66 -2.13 -6.20 1.16
CA GLN A 66 -0.87 -5.51 1.43
C GLN A 66 0.31 -6.09 0.67
N LEU A 67 0.40 -7.42 0.57
CA LEU A 67 1.47 -8.11 -0.16
C LEU A 67 1.38 -7.81 -1.66
N VAL A 68 0.17 -7.83 -2.24
CA VAL A 68 -0.04 -7.39 -3.62
C VAL A 68 0.38 -5.93 -3.79
N HIS A 69 -0.04 -5.03 -2.90
CA HIS A 69 0.36 -3.63 -2.95
C HIS A 69 1.89 -3.45 -2.88
N ALA A 70 2.57 -4.14 -1.96
CA ALA A 70 4.02 -4.08 -1.79
C ALA A 70 4.77 -4.55 -3.03
N GLY A 71 4.36 -5.64 -3.66
CA GLY A 71 4.97 -6.10 -4.91
C GLY A 71 4.77 -5.12 -6.07
N LEU A 72 3.56 -4.57 -6.20
CA LEU A 72 3.26 -3.57 -7.23
C LEU A 72 4.03 -2.25 -6.99
N ASP A 73 4.16 -1.79 -5.74
CA ASP A 73 4.96 -0.61 -5.41
C ASP A 73 6.46 -0.85 -5.64
N ALA A 74 6.99 -2.02 -5.28
CA ALA A 74 8.38 -2.38 -5.57
C ALA A 74 8.66 -2.35 -7.09
N THR A 75 7.76 -2.95 -7.88
CA THR A 75 7.82 -2.88 -9.36
C THR A 75 7.78 -1.43 -9.85
N ARG A 76 6.86 -0.63 -9.30
CA ARG A 76 6.75 0.81 -9.61
C ARG A 76 8.05 1.55 -9.38
N ARG A 77 8.70 1.34 -8.23
CA ARG A 77 9.96 1.98 -7.82
C ARG A 77 11.12 1.64 -8.76
N VAL A 78 11.22 0.39 -9.22
CA VAL A 78 12.25 -0.02 -10.19
C VAL A 78 12.04 0.66 -11.53
N LEU A 79 10.80 0.63 -12.05
CA LEU A 79 10.46 1.24 -13.34
C LEU A 79 10.65 2.77 -13.33
N ASP A 80 10.21 3.45 -12.27
CA ASP A 80 10.28 4.92 -12.18
C ASP A 80 11.73 5.45 -12.07
N LYS A 81 12.67 4.60 -11.62
CA LYS A 81 14.10 4.95 -11.50
C LYS A 81 14.90 4.69 -12.79
N GLY A 82 14.25 4.26 -13.88
CA GLY A 82 14.95 3.88 -15.10
C GLY A 82 15.83 2.65 -14.87
N GLY A 83 15.42 1.74 -13.98
CA GLY A 83 16.06 0.42 -13.88
C GLY A 83 16.19 -0.12 -15.29
N TRP A 84 17.41 -0.49 -15.69
CA TRP A 84 17.80 -0.91 -17.05
C TRP A 84 18.24 0.16 -18.06
N GLU A 85 18.23 1.47 -17.78
CA GLU A 85 18.69 2.48 -18.76
C GLU A 85 20.22 2.56 -18.91
N ALA A 86 20.98 1.98 -17.98
CA ALA A 86 22.45 1.98 -17.96
C ALA A 86 23.05 0.60 -18.29
N VAL A 87 22.62 -0.07 -19.37
CA VAL A 87 23.09 -1.43 -19.70
C VAL A 87 24.56 -1.42 -20.12
N GLY A 88 25.42 -1.70 -19.16
CA GLY A 88 26.85 -1.99 -19.32
C GLY A 88 27.45 -2.88 -18.22
N VAL A 89 26.77 -3.05 -17.08
CA VAL A 89 27.09 -4.00 -16.01
C VAL A 89 25.77 -4.48 -15.38
N GLU A 90 25.70 -5.76 -15.04
CA GLU A 90 24.54 -6.55 -14.59
C GLU A 90 23.90 -5.99 -13.29
N PRO A 91 22.66 -5.45 -13.32
CA PRO A 91 22.02 -4.92 -12.11
C PRO A 91 21.34 -6.05 -11.32
N VAL A 92 22.16 -6.80 -10.57
CA VAL A 92 21.71 -7.88 -9.66
C VAL A 92 20.66 -7.38 -8.65
N GLU A 93 20.74 -6.11 -8.24
CA GLU A 93 19.84 -5.56 -7.20
C GLU A 93 18.41 -5.33 -7.73
N GLU A 94 18.26 -4.65 -8.86
CA GLU A 94 16.95 -4.40 -9.48
C GLU A 94 16.27 -5.71 -9.90
N ASP A 95 17.04 -6.68 -10.40
CA ASP A 95 16.56 -8.04 -10.68
C ASP A 95 15.98 -8.71 -9.44
N MET A 96 16.71 -8.66 -8.32
CA MET A 96 16.27 -9.27 -7.06
C MET A 96 15.05 -8.55 -6.48
N VAL A 97 14.94 -7.22 -6.64
CA VAL A 97 13.74 -6.46 -6.25
C VAL A 97 12.54 -6.89 -7.09
N LEU A 98 12.68 -7.07 -8.41
CA LEU A 98 11.59 -7.54 -9.26
C LEU A 98 11.19 -8.98 -8.95
N LEU A 99 12.15 -9.85 -8.65
CA LEU A 99 11.86 -11.22 -8.21
C LEU A 99 11.12 -11.23 -6.87
N ALA A 100 11.55 -10.42 -5.91
CA ALA A 100 10.85 -10.27 -4.63
C ALA A 100 9.44 -9.69 -4.81
N ALA A 101 9.27 -8.74 -5.73
CA ALA A 101 7.96 -8.20 -6.07
C ALA A 101 7.00 -9.26 -6.62
N ASP A 102 7.47 -10.14 -7.50
CA ASP A 102 6.67 -11.24 -8.05
C ASP A 102 6.24 -12.25 -6.97
N VAL A 103 7.16 -12.57 -6.05
CA VAL A 103 6.85 -13.41 -4.88
C VAL A 103 5.81 -12.74 -3.98
N LEU A 104 5.94 -11.45 -3.68
CA LEU A 104 4.96 -10.70 -2.89
C LEU A 104 3.57 -10.73 -3.52
N VAL A 105 3.46 -10.49 -4.83
CA VAL A 105 2.17 -10.59 -5.53
C VAL A 105 1.62 -12.01 -5.45
N THR A 106 2.45 -13.03 -5.67
CA THR A 106 2.02 -14.44 -5.61
C THR A 106 1.53 -14.82 -4.21
N LEU A 107 2.26 -14.47 -3.16
CA LEU A 107 1.86 -14.70 -1.76
C LEU A 107 0.58 -13.94 -1.40
N GLY A 108 0.38 -12.76 -1.99
CA GLY A 108 -0.84 -11.99 -1.83
C GLY A 108 -2.05 -12.67 -2.50
N PHE A 109 -1.88 -13.22 -3.70
CA PHE A 109 -2.92 -14.00 -4.38
C PHE A 109 -3.31 -15.27 -3.61
N ASP A 110 -2.34 -15.96 -3.02
CA ASP A 110 -2.58 -17.15 -2.20
C ASP A 110 -3.45 -16.85 -0.97
N ARG A 111 -3.34 -15.63 -0.43
CA ARG A 111 -4.15 -15.13 0.70
C ARG A 111 -5.47 -14.49 0.30
N LEU A 112 -5.68 -14.26 -1.00
CA LEU A 112 -6.89 -13.65 -1.57
C LEU A 112 -7.63 -14.67 -2.44
N LEU A 113 -7.63 -15.96 -2.08
CA LEU A 113 -8.26 -16.99 -2.91
C LEU A 113 -9.79 -16.78 -3.05
N ASP A 114 -10.45 -16.34 -1.97
CA ASP A 114 -11.88 -16.02 -1.99
C ASP A 114 -12.15 -14.64 -2.66
N GLU A 115 -11.13 -13.79 -2.75
CA GLU A 115 -11.13 -12.46 -3.35
C GLU A 115 -10.27 -12.37 -4.64
N TYR A 116 -10.16 -13.47 -5.39
CA TYR A 116 -9.26 -13.58 -6.54
C TYR A 116 -9.54 -12.53 -7.63
N GLU A 117 -10.82 -12.19 -7.82
CA GLU A 117 -11.21 -11.12 -8.75
C GLU A 117 -10.65 -9.76 -8.33
N ALA A 118 -10.60 -9.48 -7.01
CA ALA A 118 -10.02 -8.26 -6.48
C ALA A 118 -8.51 -8.22 -6.69
N ALA A 119 -7.80 -9.30 -6.37
CA ALA A 119 -6.36 -9.42 -6.63
C ALA A 119 -6.02 -9.22 -8.13
N THR A 120 -6.83 -9.82 -9.01
CA THR A 120 -6.68 -9.68 -10.47
C THR A 120 -6.94 -8.24 -10.93
N ARG A 121 -7.96 -7.57 -10.40
CA ARG A 121 -8.24 -6.16 -10.70
C ARG A 121 -7.07 -5.26 -10.30
N LEU A 122 -6.48 -5.45 -9.12
CA LEU A 122 -5.33 -4.67 -8.66
C LEU A 122 -4.14 -4.75 -9.64
N VAL A 123 -3.75 -5.96 -10.04
CA VAL A 123 -2.64 -6.18 -10.98
C VAL A 123 -2.98 -5.61 -12.36
N ASN A 124 -4.20 -5.81 -12.85
CA ASN A 124 -4.63 -5.27 -14.15
C ASN A 124 -4.64 -3.74 -14.14
N THR A 125 -5.23 -3.12 -13.12
CA THR A 125 -5.25 -1.66 -12.98
C THR A 125 -3.84 -1.10 -12.93
N PHE A 126 -2.93 -1.74 -12.18
CA PHE A 126 -1.51 -1.35 -12.17
C PHE A 126 -0.88 -1.46 -13.57
N GLY A 127 -1.03 -2.62 -14.23
CA GLY A 127 -0.46 -2.86 -15.55
C GLY A 127 -0.97 -1.87 -16.60
N GLU A 128 -2.28 -1.62 -16.63
CA GLU A 128 -2.89 -0.63 -17.52
C GLU A 128 -2.42 0.80 -17.22
N THR A 129 -2.35 1.15 -15.95
CA THR A 129 -1.86 2.45 -15.49
C THR A 129 -0.40 2.67 -15.92
N LYS A 130 0.44 1.64 -15.78
CA LYS A 130 1.84 1.69 -16.23
C LYS A 130 1.98 1.76 -17.74
N ALA A 131 1.16 1.01 -18.49
CA ALA A 131 1.15 1.07 -19.94
C ALA A 131 0.78 2.48 -20.44
N ARG A 132 -0.26 3.10 -19.86
CA ARG A 132 -0.70 4.46 -20.23
C ARG A 132 0.26 5.55 -19.77
N ALA A 133 0.96 5.36 -18.64
CA ALA A 133 1.95 6.32 -18.16
C ALA A 133 3.13 6.54 -19.13
N LEU A 134 3.46 5.54 -19.97
CA LEU A 134 4.46 5.71 -21.05
C LEU A 134 3.99 6.66 -22.15
N GLU A 135 2.68 6.82 -22.31
CA GLU A 135 2.04 7.70 -23.30
C GLU A 135 1.66 9.06 -22.71
N ALA A 136 1.73 9.21 -21.38
CA ALA A 136 1.30 10.40 -20.66
C ALA A 136 2.35 11.51 -20.69
N ASP A 137 1.98 12.65 -21.29
CA ASP A 137 2.81 13.85 -21.26
C ASP A 137 2.57 14.69 -20.00
N GLY A 138 3.64 14.91 -19.24
CA GLY A 138 3.67 15.89 -18.15
C GLY A 138 3.21 15.36 -16.77
N ARG A 139 2.95 16.29 -15.85
CA ARG A 139 2.63 15.96 -14.45
C ARG A 139 1.19 15.49 -14.28
N ASP A 140 0.25 16.12 -14.99
CA ASP A 140 -1.18 15.89 -14.80
C ASP A 140 -1.59 14.49 -15.26
N GLY A 141 -1.07 14.01 -16.40
CA GLY A 141 -1.29 12.63 -16.84
C GLY A 141 -0.70 11.59 -15.88
N ARG A 142 0.52 11.84 -15.36
CA ARG A 142 1.12 10.96 -14.33
C ARG A 142 0.29 10.93 -13.05
N PHE A 143 -0.27 12.08 -12.64
CA PHE A 143 -1.14 12.16 -11.47
C PHE A 143 -2.42 11.35 -11.67
N GLU A 144 -3.09 11.49 -12.81
CA GLU A 144 -4.32 10.73 -13.12
C GLU A 144 -4.08 9.22 -13.05
N HIS A 145 -2.97 8.76 -13.62
CA HIS A 145 -2.57 7.36 -13.57
C HIS A 145 -2.30 6.86 -12.14
N ILE A 146 -1.49 7.60 -11.39
CA ILE A 146 -1.19 7.22 -10.01
C ILE A 146 -2.47 7.25 -9.14
N LEU A 147 -3.37 8.21 -9.39
CA LEU A 147 -4.67 8.28 -8.73
C LEU A 147 -5.51 7.04 -8.97
N THR A 148 -5.66 6.62 -10.24
CA THR A 148 -6.41 5.40 -10.57
C THR A 148 -5.85 4.17 -9.85
N TYR A 149 -4.52 4.07 -9.73
CA TYR A 149 -3.89 2.99 -8.97
C TYR A 149 -4.22 3.04 -7.48
N PHE A 150 -4.02 4.19 -6.81
CA PHE A 150 -4.29 4.30 -5.37
C PHE A 150 -5.78 4.16 -5.04
N GLU A 151 -6.67 4.68 -5.90
CA GLU A 151 -8.12 4.51 -5.75
C GLU A 151 -8.51 3.03 -5.80
N GLU A 152 -7.98 2.25 -6.74
CA GLU A 152 -8.26 0.81 -6.83
C GLU A 152 -7.73 0.06 -5.60
N VAL A 153 -6.50 0.35 -5.17
CA VAL A 153 -5.88 -0.30 -4.00
C VAL A 153 -6.69 -0.01 -2.74
N TYR A 154 -7.00 1.27 -2.47
CA TYR A 154 -7.67 1.66 -1.23
C TYR A 154 -9.14 1.26 -1.21
N THR A 155 -9.84 1.33 -2.35
CA THR A 155 -11.21 0.85 -2.46
C THR A 155 -11.29 -0.67 -2.29
N THR A 156 -10.33 -1.40 -2.86
CA THR A 156 -10.25 -2.86 -2.69
C THR A 156 -9.99 -3.21 -1.23
N ALA A 157 -9.03 -2.56 -0.57
CA ALA A 157 -8.76 -2.79 0.84
C ALA A 157 -9.99 -2.54 1.73
N VAL A 158 -10.72 -1.44 1.49
CA VAL A 158 -11.95 -1.15 2.24
C VAL A 158 -13.03 -2.21 2.02
N ARG A 159 -13.18 -2.75 0.81
CA ARG A 159 -14.17 -3.79 0.48
C ARG A 159 -13.82 -5.17 1.04
N ILE A 160 -12.53 -5.52 1.06
CA ILE A 160 -12.06 -6.73 1.73
C ILE A 160 -12.33 -6.62 3.24
N GLY A 161 -12.09 -5.44 3.81
CA GLY A 161 -12.34 -5.22 5.23
C GLY A 161 -13.80 -5.36 5.63
N ALA A 162 -14.74 -4.93 4.79
CA ALA A 162 -16.16 -5.09 5.04
C ALA A 162 -16.95 -5.14 3.73
N GLU A 163 -17.90 -6.07 3.62
CA GLU A 163 -18.77 -6.18 2.44
C GLU A 163 -19.60 -4.89 2.24
N GLN A 164 -20.00 -4.24 3.33
CA GLN A 164 -20.78 -3.00 3.36
C GLN A 164 -20.06 -1.94 4.20
N PRO A 165 -18.98 -1.35 3.68
CA PRO A 165 -18.18 -0.39 4.42
C PRO A 165 -18.97 0.90 4.68
N GLY A 166 -18.71 1.55 5.81
CA GLY A 166 -19.33 2.84 6.14
C GLY A 166 -18.95 3.94 5.14
N GLU A 167 -19.92 4.79 4.78
CA GLU A 167 -19.73 5.88 3.80
C GLU A 167 -18.57 6.83 4.17
N GLU A 168 -18.35 7.08 5.46
CA GLU A 168 -17.25 7.92 5.94
C GLU A 168 -15.88 7.28 5.71
N VAL A 169 -15.75 5.96 5.88
CA VAL A 169 -14.50 5.22 5.65
C VAL A 169 -14.19 5.15 4.16
N VAL A 170 -15.20 4.91 3.31
CA VAL A 170 -15.05 4.96 1.85
C VAL A 170 -14.58 6.34 1.41
N SER A 171 -15.26 7.40 1.86
CA SER A 171 -14.90 8.78 1.54
C SER A 171 -13.49 9.13 2.01
N PHE A 172 -13.11 8.65 3.21
CA PHE A 172 -11.76 8.84 3.73
C PHE A 172 -10.71 8.15 2.86
N ALA A 173 -10.93 6.90 2.46
CA ALA A 173 -10.03 6.15 1.59
C ALA A 173 -9.86 6.81 0.22
N GLU A 174 -10.93 7.28 -0.42
CA GLU A 174 -10.88 8.03 -1.68
C GLU A 174 -10.09 9.34 -1.54
N SER A 175 -10.36 10.10 -0.47
CA SER A 175 -9.63 11.34 -0.22
C SER A 175 -8.15 11.08 0.13
N LEU A 176 -7.83 9.94 0.72
CA LEU A 176 -6.46 9.53 1.02
C LEU A 176 -5.70 9.14 -0.25
N ALA A 177 -6.34 8.36 -1.14
CA ALA A 177 -5.80 8.00 -2.45
C ALA A 177 -5.40 9.25 -3.25
N PHE A 178 -6.26 10.27 -3.24
CA PHE A 178 -5.97 11.57 -3.85
C PHE A 178 -4.70 12.23 -3.29
N VAL A 179 -4.56 12.30 -1.96
CA VAL A 179 -3.42 12.99 -1.32
C VAL A 179 -2.12 12.20 -1.48
N ASP A 180 -2.15 10.87 -1.36
CA ASP A 180 -0.98 10.03 -1.61
C ASP A 180 -0.52 10.12 -3.07
N SER A 181 -1.47 10.21 -4.01
CA SER A 181 -1.16 10.39 -5.43
C SER A 181 -0.48 11.72 -5.72
N LEU A 182 -0.90 12.80 -5.05
CA LEU A 182 -0.24 14.11 -5.16
C LEU A 182 1.21 14.04 -4.68
N VAL A 183 1.46 13.42 -3.53
CA VAL A 183 2.81 13.28 -2.99
C VAL A 183 3.68 12.43 -3.90
N ALA A 184 3.15 11.35 -4.47
CA ALA A 184 3.87 10.48 -5.40
C ALA A 184 4.35 11.22 -6.66
N VAL A 185 3.63 12.25 -7.13
CA VAL A 185 4.07 13.12 -8.26
C VAL A 185 4.80 14.39 -7.82
N GLY A 186 5.13 14.53 -6.54
CA GLY A 186 5.79 15.71 -5.97
C GLY A 186 4.92 16.98 -6.00
N ALA A 187 3.60 16.81 -5.98
CA ALA A 187 2.61 17.89 -5.89
C ALA A 187 2.04 18.01 -4.47
N ARG A 188 1.35 19.12 -4.21
CA ARG A 188 0.62 19.37 -2.96
C ARG A 188 -0.69 20.08 -3.27
N ASP A 189 -1.74 19.70 -2.55
CA ASP A 189 -3.01 20.41 -2.54
C ASP A 189 -3.50 20.54 -1.09
N GLU A 190 -3.43 21.76 -0.55
CA GLU A 190 -3.85 22.05 0.82
C GLU A 190 -5.35 21.77 1.01
N ARG A 191 -6.16 21.92 -0.04
CA ARG A 191 -7.61 21.70 0.04
C ARG A 191 -7.96 20.22 0.09
N GLY A 192 -7.36 19.40 -0.77
CA GLY A 192 -7.46 17.95 -0.74
C GLY A 192 -6.95 17.39 0.57
N THR A 193 -5.77 17.84 1.03
CA THR A 193 -5.21 17.46 2.33
C THR A 193 -6.15 17.83 3.48
N GLY A 194 -6.70 19.05 3.49
CA GLY A 194 -7.67 19.48 4.50
C GLY A 194 -9.00 18.73 4.42
N THR A 195 -9.35 18.12 3.29
CA THR A 195 -10.53 17.26 3.16
C THR A 195 -10.25 15.89 3.77
N ALA A 196 -9.12 15.27 3.42
CA ALA A 196 -8.68 14.00 3.99
C ALA A 196 -8.55 14.07 5.52
N VAL A 197 -7.95 15.15 6.06
CA VAL A 197 -7.83 15.36 7.51
C VAL A 197 -9.20 15.44 8.19
N ARG A 198 -10.16 16.18 7.60
CA ARG A 198 -11.51 16.30 8.17
C ARG A 198 -12.28 14.98 8.18
N LEU A 199 -12.14 14.18 7.13
CA LEU A 199 -12.75 12.85 7.04
C LEU A 199 -12.12 11.90 8.06
N ALA A 200 -10.79 11.87 8.15
CA ALA A 200 -10.08 11.14 9.20
C ALA A 200 -10.53 11.54 10.61
N ASP A 201 -10.66 12.85 10.90
CA ASP A 201 -11.17 13.32 12.18
C ASP A 201 -12.63 12.92 12.44
N SER A 202 -13.43 12.74 11.39
CA SER A 202 -14.81 12.26 11.50
C SER A 202 -14.83 10.80 11.93
N VAL A 203 -14.14 9.94 11.18
CA VAL A 203 -14.01 8.50 11.48
C VAL A 203 -13.39 8.27 12.86
N ALA A 204 -12.39 9.07 13.25
CA ALA A 204 -11.76 8.97 14.57
C ALA A 204 -12.75 9.24 15.72
N ARG A 205 -13.71 10.17 15.54
CA ARG A 205 -14.74 10.49 16.55
C ARG A 205 -15.77 9.37 16.73
N GLU A 206 -15.89 8.46 15.77
CA GLU A 206 -16.76 7.28 15.88
C GLU A 206 -16.15 6.16 16.75
N GLY A 207 -14.92 6.35 17.25
CA GLY A 207 -14.25 5.42 18.16
C GLY A 207 -13.04 4.71 17.56
N TYR A 208 -12.67 5.04 16.32
CA TYR A 208 -11.58 4.39 15.57
C TYR A 208 -10.29 5.20 15.54
N ALA A 209 -10.07 6.09 16.50
CA ALA A 209 -8.92 7.00 16.54
C ALA A 209 -7.56 6.27 16.42
N GLU A 210 -7.37 5.13 17.11
CA GLU A 210 -6.12 4.36 17.04
C GLU A 210 -5.84 3.84 15.61
N TYR A 211 -6.87 3.42 14.86
CA TYR A 211 -6.74 2.99 13.46
C TYR A 211 -6.46 4.18 12.53
N VAL A 212 -7.19 5.29 12.72
CA VAL A 212 -7.03 6.50 11.89
C VAL A 212 -5.64 7.10 12.06
N ASP A 213 -5.12 7.13 13.29
CA ASP A 213 -3.78 7.64 13.57
C ASP A 213 -2.71 6.78 12.88
N ALA A 214 -2.85 5.44 12.91
CA ALA A 214 -1.96 4.55 12.16
C ALA A 214 -2.02 4.79 10.65
N VAL A 215 -3.22 4.95 10.07
CA VAL A 215 -3.39 5.27 8.64
C VAL A 215 -2.72 6.61 8.30
N ARG A 216 -2.81 7.61 9.19
CA ARG A 216 -2.16 8.90 9.00
C ARG A 216 -0.65 8.78 9.01
N ASP A 217 -0.09 8.02 9.94
CA ASP A 217 1.35 7.81 10.07
C ASP A 217 1.96 7.10 8.85
N GLU A 218 1.20 6.18 8.24
CA GLU A 218 1.59 5.44 7.03
C GLU A 218 1.21 6.15 5.72
N SER A 219 0.70 7.39 5.74
CA SER A 219 0.26 8.08 4.52
C SER A 219 0.89 9.46 4.35
N ALA A 220 0.51 10.15 3.27
CA ALA A 220 0.85 11.54 3.02
C ALA A 220 0.23 12.52 4.04
N LEU A 221 -0.65 12.06 4.92
CA LEU A 221 -1.16 12.84 6.04
C LEU A 221 -0.20 12.85 7.24
N ASN A 222 0.88 12.09 7.20
CA ASN A 222 1.88 12.08 8.26
C ASN A 222 2.46 13.50 8.42
N THR A 223 2.14 14.12 9.55
CA THR A 223 2.63 15.46 9.92
C THR A 223 3.96 15.38 10.70
N GLY A 224 4.37 14.17 11.09
CA GLY A 224 5.60 13.85 11.79
C GLY A 224 6.76 13.56 10.84
N GLY A 225 7.43 14.63 10.39
CA GLY A 225 8.85 14.61 10.07
C GLY A 225 9.29 13.82 8.83
N THR A 226 9.75 14.56 7.82
CA THR A 226 10.93 14.18 7.05
C THR A 226 12.04 13.73 8.00
N THR A 227 12.14 12.42 8.22
CA THR A 227 13.42 11.80 8.52
C THR A 227 13.79 11.12 7.22
N GLU A 228 14.61 11.80 6.42
CA GLU A 228 15.51 11.09 5.52
C GLU A 228 16.08 9.94 6.35
N LYS A 229 15.84 8.68 5.95
CA LYS A 229 16.63 7.55 6.46
C LYS A 229 18.07 7.90 6.09
N GLY A 230 18.78 8.46 7.06
CA GLY A 230 20.15 8.91 6.91
C GLY A 230 20.98 7.73 6.44
N VAL A 231 21.53 7.87 5.24
CA VAL A 231 22.69 7.09 4.83
C VAL A 231 23.79 7.44 5.83
N GLU A 232 24.05 6.55 6.78
CA GLU A 232 25.32 6.56 7.51
C GLU A 232 26.42 6.35 6.46
N ALA A 233 27.03 7.44 6.03
CA ALA A 233 28.34 7.40 5.42
C ALA A 233 29.30 6.86 6.49
N GLN A 234 29.73 5.61 6.34
CA GLN A 234 30.88 5.11 7.06
C GLN A 234 32.14 5.71 6.42
N ASP A 235 32.89 6.46 7.23
CA ASP A 235 34.27 6.89 6.99
C ASP A 235 35.23 5.71 6.81
#